data_AF-A0A660UVN9-F1
#
_entry.id   AF-A0A660UVN9-F1
#
_cell.length_a   1.000
_cell.length_b   1.000
_cell.length_c   1.000
_cell.angle_alpha   90.00
_cell.angle_beta   90.00
_cell.angle_gamma   90.00
#
_symmetry.space_group_name_H-M   'P 1'
#
loop_
_entity.id
_entity.type
_entity.pdbx_description
1 polymer ?
#
loop_
_entity_poly.entity_id
_entity_poly.type
_entity_poly.pdbx_seq_one_letter_code
_entity_poly.pdbx_strand_id
1 'polypeptide(L)'
;MKSSCFFTPFVTGLVLVCLFGGSCFVVAAGESAGILVENLADTERVGYQLLLIAGSVGGQADRLEVSAGPDRRTWPVVGGRFKAFVMLTRGRNEIHLSAPGHRARPLIVNYEPIKSGRFVRMVYVVAADSDGRFQAPPGEPDDIESARKRLAFAGLLMQTATAELMNDAGYGRKTFRLYRNGAGDVETVVYRSKLKMADAQKMTGLGLWQKLYRDMGGSNGKRRNIAVMQMTRYDPREGTAYAHTALGAGGLALFGSGGLHTWAQGLDELVERFCDQRRVTDLGLFDDSAYRKTFWANYTTGIGVCMHELGHTFGLDHSGDREGIMERGFDRINRLFVVSDGSRVFDNYSVRWSPESAKLLDQSSWLN
;
A
#
# COMPACT_ATOMS: atom_id res chain seq x y z
N MET A 1 -44.84 43.70 -51.06
CA MET A 1 -44.02 42.57 -51.52
C MET A 1 -43.84 41.60 -50.37
N LYS A 2 -44.49 40.43 -50.46
CA LYS A 2 -44.25 39.28 -49.58
C LYS A 2 -43.09 38.50 -50.16
N SER A 3 -42.14 38.06 -49.32
CA SER A 3 -41.35 36.84 -49.53
C SER A 3 -40.80 36.36 -48.18
N SER A 4 -41.20 35.13 -47.85
CA SER A 4 -40.84 34.25 -46.74
C SER A 4 -39.47 33.57 -46.91
N CYS A 5 -38.96 32.93 -45.84
CA CYS A 5 -38.06 31.74 -45.76
C CYS A 5 -37.24 31.81 -44.44
N PHE A 6 -36.90 30.78 -43.65
CA PHE A 6 -37.31 29.38 -43.42
C PHE A 6 -36.77 29.04 -42.00
N PHE A 7 -37.53 28.30 -41.18
CA PHE A 7 -37.03 27.68 -39.94
C PHE A 7 -36.45 26.29 -40.26
N THR A 8 -35.25 25.99 -39.76
CA THR A 8 -34.74 24.63 -39.56
C THR A 8 -34.24 24.50 -38.12
N PRO A 9 -34.67 23.48 -37.35
CA PRO A 9 -34.24 23.31 -35.96
C PRO A 9 -32.95 22.47 -35.93
N PHE A 10 -31.87 23.03 -35.40
CA PHE A 10 -30.72 22.23 -34.97
C PHE A 10 -30.44 22.51 -33.49
N VAL A 11 -30.70 21.46 -32.70
CA VAL A 11 -30.09 21.06 -31.44
C VAL A 11 -29.59 22.19 -30.53
N THR A 12 -30.30 22.36 -29.42
CA THR A 12 -29.89 23.15 -28.25
C THR A 12 -28.52 22.71 -27.72
N GLY A 13 -27.50 23.52 -27.98
CA GLY A 13 -26.29 23.64 -27.16
C GLY A 13 -26.15 25.10 -26.75
N LEU A 14 -26.12 25.39 -25.46
CA LEU A 14 -25.97 26.75 -24.95
C LEU A 14 -24.54 27.24 -25.27
N VAL A 15 -24.41 28.17 -26.22
CA VAL A 15 -23.13 28.79 -26.58
C VAL A 15 -22.94 30.03 -25.71
N LEU A 16 -21.96 30.02 -24.81
CA LEU A 16 -21.51 31.22 -24.12
C LEU A 16 -20.40 31.88 -24.96
N VAL A 17 -20.71 33.00 -25.62
CA VAL A 17 -19.72 33.82 -26.32
C VAL A 17 -19.22 34.90 -25.36
N CYS A 18 -17.99 34.76 -24.86
CA CYS A 18 -17.30 35.86 -24.19
C CYS A 18 -16.50 36.66 -25.24
N LEU A 19 -16.92 37.89 -25.50
CA LEU A 19 -16.19 38.84 -26.36
C LEU A 19 -15.24 39.67 -25.51
N PHE A 20 -13.95 39.34 -25.53
CA PHE A 20 -12.87 40.30 -25.29
C PHE A 20 -11.71 39.99 -26.24
N GLY A 21 -11.43 40.92 -27.16
CA GLY A 21 -10.15 41.01 -27.87
C GLY A 21 -9.78 39.86 -28.81
N GLY A 22 -10.30 39.88 -30.03
CA GLY A 22 -9.51 39.55 -31.24
C GLY A 22 -9.02 38.12 -31.48
N SER A 23 -9.49 37.09 -30.77
CA SER A 23 -9.21 35.69 -31.12
C SER A 23 -10.38 34.77 -30.76
N CYS A 24 -11.05 34.20 -31.77
CA CYS A 24 -12.05 33.15 -31.58
C CYS A 24 -11.34 31.85 -31.21
N PHE A 25 -11.32 31.50 -29.92
CA PHE A 25 -11.09 30.13 -29.50
C PHE A 25 -12.44 29.42 -29.42
N VAL A 26 -12.67 28.47 -30.32
CA VAL A 26 -13.71 27.46 -30.12
C VAL A 26 -13.18 26.51 -29.04
N VAL A 27 -13.60 26.71 -27.79
CA VAL A 27 -13.48 25.64 -26.79
C VAL A 27 -14.62 24.67 -27.09
N ALA A 28 -14.29 23.55 -27.74
CA ALA A 28 -15.22 22.45 -27.89
C ALA A 28 -15.58 21.94 -26.49
N ALA A 29 -16.83 22.20 -26.06
CA ALA A 29 -17.39 21.51 -24.92
C ALA A 29 -17.64 20.05 -25.33
N GLY A 30 -16.86 19.14 -24.76
CA GLY A 30 -17.18 17.71 -24.73
C GLY A 30 -16.36 16.79 -25.62
N GLU A 31 -15.02 16.81 -25.55
CA GLU A 31 -14.32 15.53 -25.61
C GLU A 31 -14.59 14.82 -24.28
N SER A 32 -15.23 13.65 -24.32
CA SER A 32 -15.27 12.76 -23.17
C SER A 32 -13.82 12.51 -22.74
N ALA A 33 -13.38 13.11 -21.64
CA ALA A 33 -12.05 12.87 -21.09
C ALA A 33 -11.87 11.34 -20.97
N GLY A 34 -10.93 10.79 -21.73
CA GLY A 34 -10.71 9.35 -21.78
C GLY A 34 -10.14 8.81 -20.47
N ILE A 35 -9.62 7.59 -20.52
CA ILE A 35 -8.81 7.05 -19.43
C ILE A 35 -7.43 7.71 -19.48
N LEU A 36 -7.07 8.46 -18.44
CA LEU A 36 -5.76 9.08 -18.25
C LEU A 36 -4.99 8.32 -17.18
N VAL A 37 -3.76 7.91 -17.50
CA VAL A 37 -2.78 7.39 -16.53
C VAL A 37 -1.87 8.55 -16.15
N GLU A 38 -1.76 8.82 -14.85
CA GLU A 38 -1.10 10.04 -14.33
C GLU A 38 0.28 9.75 -13.74
N ASN A 39 0.52 8.54 -13.22
CA ASN A 39 1.77 8.23 -12.51
C ASN A 39 2.80 7.47 -13.36
N LEU A 40 2.44 6.95 -14.54
CA LEU A 40 3.32 6.10 -15.36
C LEU A 40 3.43 6.60 -16.79
N ALA A 41 4.64 6.51 -17.34
CA ALA A 41 4.88 6.69 -18.76
C ALA A 41 4.80 5.35 -19.51
N ASP A 42 4.50 5.43 -20.81
CA ASP A 42 4.55 4.23 -21.65
C ASP A 42 5.99 3.71 -21.79
N THR A 43 6.15 2.40 -21.79
CA THR A 43 7.43 1.67 -21.80
C THR A 43 8.34 1.86 -20.58
N GLU A 44 7.83 2.49 -19.52
CA GLU A 44 8.59 2.76 -18.30
C GLU A 44 9.19 1.47 -17.69
N ARG A 45 10.38 1.61 -17.09
CA ARG A 45 11.08 0.51 -16.41
C ARG A 45 10.90 0.62 -14.90
N VAL A 46 10.51 -0.48 -14.26
CA VAL A 46 10.31 -0.55 -12.81
C VAL A 46 11.07 -1.72 -12.19
N GLY A 47 11.51 -1.53 -10.93
CA GLY A 47 12.31 -2.50 -10.16
C GLY A 47 11.52 -3.41 -9.21
N TYR A 48 10.19 -3.22 -9.13
CA TYR A 48 9.29 -3.87 -8.17
C TYR A 48 8.09 -4.50 -8.87
N GLN A 49 7.51 -5.52 -8.24
CA GLN A 49 6.56 -6.42 -8.90
C GLN A 49 5.12 -5.93 -8.86
N LEU A 50 4.68 -5.36 -7.74
CA LEU A 50 3.30 -4.88 -7.56
C LEU A 50 3.22 -3.44 -8.06
N LEU A 51 2.75 -3.25 -9.28
CA LEU A 51 2.67 -1.93 -9.92
C LEU A 51 1.41 -1.19 -9.49
N LEU A 52 1.53 0.07 -9.06
CA LEU A 52 0.40 1.00 -8.92
C LEU A 52 0.19 1.75 -10.23
N ILE A 53 -1.03 1.75 -10.74
CA ILE A 53 -1.49 2.59 -11.84
C ILE A 53 -2.57 3.53 -11.28
N ALA A 54 -2.26 4.82 -11.22
CA ALA A 54 -3.15 5.85 -10.73
C ALA A 54 -3.52 6.81 -11.87
N GLY A 55 -4.76 7.28 -11.85
CA GLY A 55 -5.22 8.18 -12.88
C GLY A 55 -6.67 8.60 -12.75
N SER A 56 -7.22 9.07 -13.86
CA SER A 56 -8.60 9.55 -13.96
C SER A 56 -9.34 8.98 -15.16
N VAL A 57 -10.66 8.89 -15.04
CA VAL A 57 -11.58 8.53 -16.12
C VAL A 57 -12.64 9.62 -16.18
N GLY A 58 -12.88 10.19 -17.36
CA GLY A 58 -13.95 11.17 -17.53
C GLY A 58 -15.35 10.56 -17.43
N GLY A 59 -16.37 11.42 -17.47
CA GLY A 59 -17.76 10.97 -17.45
C GLY A 59 -18.19 10.39 -16.10
N GLN A 60 -19.07 9.38 -16.14
CA GLN A 60 -19.71 8.77 -14.97
C GLN A 60 -19.28 7.31 -14.74
N ALA A 61 -18.09 6.92 -15.21
CA ALA A 61 -17.58 5.58 -14.93
C ALA A 61 -17.39 5.37 -13.42
N ASP A 62 -17.94 4.27 -12.90
CA ASP A 62 -17.83 3.83 -11.50
C ASP A 62 -16.78 2.73 -11.31
N ARG A 63 -16.27 2.18 -12.42
CA ARG A 63 -15.36 1.05 -12.44
C ARG A 63 -14.37 1.13 -13.60
N LEU A 64 -13.16 0.64 -13.36
CA LEU A 64 -12.09 0.46 -14.33
C LEU A 64 -11.72 -1.02 -14.38
N GLU A 65 -11.75 -1.62 -15.56
CA GLU A 65 -11.18 -2.94 -15.76
C GLU A 65 -9.72 -2.82 -16.20
N VAL A 66 -8.84 -3.58 -15.56
CA VAL A 66 -7.42 -3.66 -15.90
C VAL A 66 -7.08 -5.12 -16.19
N SER A 67 -6.50 -5.38 -17.36
CA SER A 67 -6.03 -6.71 -17.73
C SER A 67 -4.57 -6.72 -18.15
N ALA A 68 -3.83 -7.75 -17.75
CA ALA A 68 -2.44 -7.99 -18.11
C ALA A 68 -2.21 -9.49 -18.30
N GLY A 69 -2.01 -9.93 -19.55
CA GLY A 69 -2.01 -11.35 -19.88
C GLY A 69 -3.35 -12.03 -19.52
N PRO A 70 -3.37 -13.17 -18.81
CA PRO A 70 -4.61 -13.83 -18.39
C PRO A 70 -5.32 -13.13 -17.22
N ASP A 71 -4.62 -12.27 -16.49
CA ASP A 71 -5.17 -11.59 -15.32
C ASP A 71 -6.09 -10.45 -15.73
N ARG A 72 -7.26 -10.37 -15.09
CA ARG A 72 -8.25 -9.31 -15.28
C ARG A 72 -8.89 -8.97 -13.94
N ARG A 73 -8.90 -7.69 -13.59
CA ARG A 73 -9.44 -7.20 -12.32
C ARG A 73 -10.22 -5.90 -12.53
N THR A 74 -11.24 -5.69 -11.71
CA THR A 74 -12.04 -4.46 -11.70
C THR A 74 -11.68 -3.63 -10.47
N TRP A 75 -11.51 -2.33 -10.69
CA TRP A 75 -11.10 -1.35 -9.70
C TRP A 75 -12.17 -0.26 -9.58
N PRO A 76 -12.46 0.23 -8.37
CA PRO A 76 -13.43 1.31 -8.19
C PRO A 76 -12.90 2.61 -8.81
N VAL A 77 -13.80 3.34 -9.47
CA VAL A 77 -13.59 4.73 -9.88
C VAL A 77 -14.47 5.59 -8.99
N VAL A 78 -13.88 6.50 -8.23
CA VAL A 78 -14.62 7.38 -7.31
C VAL A 78 -14.19 8.81 -7.53
N GLY A 79 -15.15 9.71 -7.76
CA GLY A 79 -14.87 11.09 -8.13
C GLY A 79 -14.06 11.22 -9.43
N GLY A 80 -14.25 10.28 -10.38
CA GLY A 80 -13.49 10.22 -11.63
C GLY A 80 -12.03 9.79 -11.47
N ARG A 81 -11.59 9.34 -10.28
CA ARG A 81 -10.22 8.88 -10.01
C ARG A 81 -10.18 7.38 -9.75
N PHE A 82 -9.08 6.74 -10.12
CA PHE A 82 -8.84 5.33 -9.85
C PHE A 82 -7.43 5.07 -9.33
N LYS A 83 -7.30 3.94 -8.63
CA LYS A 83 -6.02 3.30 -8.30
C LYS A 83 -6.16 1.82 -8.56
N ALA A 84 -5.36 1.33 -9.48
CA ALA A 84 -5.35 -0.05 -9.91
C ALA A 84 -3.97 -0.67 -9.69
N PHE A 85 -3.94 -1.97 -9.47
CA PHE A 85 -2.70 -2.68 -9.24
C PHE A 85 -2.57 -3.89 -10.17
N VAL A 86 -1.34 -4.16 -10.58
CA VAL A 86 -1.00 -5.30 -11.45
C VAL A 86 0.23 -6.00 -10.89
N MET A 87 0.17 -7.33 -10.78
CA MET A 87 1.35 -8.15 -10.51
C MET A 87 2.13 -8.34 -11.81
N LEU A 88 3.29 -7.71 -11.91
CA LEU A 88 4.12 -7.77 -13.12
C LEU A 88 4.85 -9.11 -13.24
N THR A 89 4.96 -9.57 -14.48
CA THR A 89 5.87 -10.64 -14.88
C THR A 89 7.18 -10.05 -15.37
N ARG A 90 8.30 -10.77 -15.20
CA ARG A 90 9.61 -10.24 -15.61
C ARG A 90 9.63 -9.96 -17.11
N GLY A 91 10.11 -8.77 -17.50
CA GLY A 91 10.16 -8.32 -18.90
C GLY A 91 9.02 -7.38 -19.27
N ARG A 92 8.57 -7.45 -20.52
CA ARG A 92 7.53 -6.58 -21.08
C ARG A 92 6.14 -7.04 -20.63
N ASN A 93 5.41 -6.15 -19.96
CA ASN A 93 4.01 -6.34 -19.59
C ASN A 93 3.14 -5.39 -20.43
N GLU A 94 2.13 -5.93 -21.10
CA GLU A 94 1.15 -5.16 -21.84
C GLU A 94 -0.16 -5.14 -21.06
N ILE A 95 -0.50 -3.95 -20.57
CA ILE A 95 -1.61 -3.71 -19.66
C ILE A 95 -2.68 -2.94 -20.43
N HIS A 96 -3.92 -3.39 -20.35
CA HIS A 96 -5.05 -2.74 -20.98
C HIS A 96 -6.00 -2.22 -19.91
N LEU A 97 -6.29 -0.92 -19.96
CA LEU A 97 -7.26 -0.27 -19.12
C LEU A 97 -8.53 -0.02 -19.92
N SER A 98 -9.69 -0.41 -19.41
CA SER A 98 -10.98 -0.14 -20.04
C SER A 98 -12.03 0.32 -19.05
N ALA A 99 -12.93 1.20 -19.49
CA ALA A 99 -14.03 1.72 -18.70
C ALA A 99 -15.27 1.85 -19.60
N PRO A 100 -16.50 1.65 -19.09
CA PRO A 100 -17.71 1.75 -19.88
C PRO A 100 -17.82 3.10 -20.61
N GLY A 101 -18.05 3.08 -21.92
CA GLY A 101 -18.16 4.30 -22.72
C GLY A 101 -16.84 4.98 -23.11
N HIS A 102 -15.68 4.41 -22.72
CA HIS A 102 -14.37 4.94 -23.07
C HIS A 102 -13.58 3.98 -23.95
N ARG A 103 -12.72 4.55 -24.82
CA ARG A 103 -11.76 3.76 -25.59
C ARG A 103 -10.75 3.10 -24.64
N ALA A 104 -10.48 1.82 -24.86
CA ALA A 104 -9.44 1.13 -24.11
C ALA A 104 -8.07 1.82 -24.28
N ARG A 105 -7.31 1.89 -23.19
CA ARG A 105 -5.99 2.53 -23.10
C ARG A 105 -4.94 1.45 -22.84
N PRO A 106 -4.07 1.13 -23.81
CA PRO A 106 -2.92 0.27 -23.56
C PRO A 106 -1.84 1.05 -22.80
N LEU A 107 -1.07 0.31 -22.00
CA LEU A 107 0.11 0.76 -21.27
C LEU A 107 1.14 -0.36 -21.27
N ILE A 108 2.36 -0.07 -21.69
CA ILE A 108 3.47 -1.02 -21.64
C ILE A 108 4.37 -0.67 -20.46
N VAL A 109 4.69 -1.66 -19.63
CA VAL A 109 5.65 -1.50 -18.51
C VAL A 109 6.67 -2.64 -18.54
N ASN A 110 7.94 -2.30 -18.36
CA ASN A 110 9.04 -3.24 -18.35
C ASN A 110 9.50 -3.50 -16.91
N TYR A 111 9.27 -4.71 -16.40
CA TYR A 111 9.67 -5.10 -15.05
C TYR A 111 11.02 -5.82 -15.06
N GLU A 112 11.99 -5.23 -14.36
CA GLU A 112 13.30 -5.82 -14.11
C GLU A 112 13.56 -5.88 -12.60
N PRO A 113 13.44 -7.06 -11.96
CA PRO A 113 13.66 -7.19 -10.52
C PRO A 113 15.07 -6.74 -10.11
N ILE A 114 15.18 -6.07 -8.97
CA ILE A 114 16.48 -5.78 -8.32
C ILE A 114 17.21 -7.11 -8.05
N LYS A 115 18.34 -7.36 -8.72
CA LYS A 115 18.99 -8.69 -8.74
C LYS A 115 20.00 -8.91 -7.61
N SER A 116 20.64 -7.85 -7.15
CA SER A 116 21.76 -7.93 -6.21
C SER A 116 21.60 -6.90 -5.09
N GLY A 117 22.53 -6.93 -4.13
CA GLY A 117 22.54 -6.00 -3.01
C GLY A 117 21.77 -6.51 -1.80
N ARG A 118 21.46 -5.56 -0.92
CA ARG A 118 20.83 -5.84 0.37
C ARG A 118 19.36 -6.15 0.20
N PHE A 119 18.75 -6.81 1.18
CA PHE A 119 17.33 -7.16 1.12
C PHE A 119 16.60 -7.04 2.46
N VAL A 120 15.30 -6.82 2.36
CA VAL A 120 14.34 -6.87 3.46
C VAL A 120 13.63 -8.22 3.42
N ARG A 121 13.53 -8.87 4.58
CA ARG A 121 12.90 -10.18 4.74
C ARG A 121 11.71 -10.09 5.69
N MET A 122 10.58 -10.62 5.26
CA MET A 122 9.40 -10.77 6.10
C MET A 122 9.57 -12.01 6.99
N VAL A 123 9.30 -11.88 8.28
CA VAL A 123 9.46 -12.97 9.26
C VAL A 123 8.21 -13.11 10.12
N TYR A 124 7.66 -14.32 10.19
CA TYR A 124 6.61 -14.67 11.14
C TYR A 124 7.22 -15.43 12.31
N VAL A 125 7.20 -14.83 13.51
CA VAL A 125 7.84 -15.39 14.71
C VAL A 125 6.79 -16.19 15.47
N VAL A 126 7.00 -17.50 15.61
CA VAL A 126 6.08 -18.43 16.29
C VAL A 126 6.68 -18.86 17.63
N ALA A 127 5.89 -18.87 18.70
CA ALA A 127 6.35 -19.36 20.01
C ALA A 127 6.69 -20.86 19.98
N ALA A 128 7.54 -21.27 20.93
CA ALA A 128 8.01 -22.66 21.04
C ALA A 128 6.89 -23.66 21.30
N ASP A 129 5.86 -23.24 22.05
CA ASP A 129 4.73 -24.03 22.53
C ASP A 129 3.43 -23.73 21.79
N SER A 130 3.51 -23.12 20.60
CA SER A 130 2.37 -22.67 19.80
C SER A 130 2.26 -23.40 18.47
N ASP A 131 1.02 -23.63 18.04
CA ASP A 131 0.68 -24.14 16.70
C ASP A 131 0.85 -23.08 15.60
N GLY A 132 1.05 -21.81 16.00
CA GLY A 132 1.32 -20.70 15.11
C GLY A 132 0.10 -19.87 14.73
N ARG A 133 -1.07 -20.05 15.35
CA ARG A 133 -2.24 -19.20 15.07
C ARG A 133 -2.14 -17.82 15.73
N PHE A 134 -2.42 -16.72 15.03
CA PHE A 134 -2.52 -15.38 15.64
C PHE A 134 -3.95 -15.10 16.12
N GLN A 135 -4.16 -14.00 16.88
CA GLN A 135 -5.51 -13.63 17.32
C GLN A 135 -6.30 -13.01 16.16
N ALA A 136 -7.47 -13.57 15.87
CA ALA A 136 -8.37 -13.11 14.81
C ALA A 136 -9.84 -13.29 15.22
N PRO A 137 -10.79 -12.57 14.59
CA PRO A 137 -12.21 -12.81 14.80
C PRO A 137 -12.68 -14.16 14.21
N PRO A 138 -13.87 -14.66 14.61
CA PRO A 138 -14.43 -15.88 14.04
C PRO A 138 -14.52 -15.84 12.52
N GLY A 139 -14.10 -16.93 11.85
CA GLY A 139 -14.15 -17.06 10.39
C GLY A 139 -12.98 -16.42 9.64
N GLU A 140 -12.12 -15.64 10.33
CA GLU A 140 -10.93 -15.06 9.71
C GLU A 140 -9.76 -16.06 9.75
N PRO A 141 -9.09 -16.35 8.60
CA PRO A 141 -7.93 -17.22 8.59
C PRO A 141 -6.79 -16.65 9.46
N ASP A 142 -6.35 -17.44 10.43
CA ASP A 142 -5.40 -17.05 11.47
C ASP A 142 -4.17 -17.95 11.58
N ASP A 143 -4.05 -18.94 10.69
CA ASP A 143 -2.94 -19.89 10.67
C ASP A 143 -1.64 -19.31 10.08
N ILE A 144 -0.58 -20.12 10.13
CA ILE A 144 0.75 -19.75 9.62
C ILE A 144 0.69 -19.38 8.13
N GLU A 145 -0.12 -20.07 7.33
CA GLU A 145 -0.18 -19.82 5.89
C GLU A 145 -0.86 -18.48 5.59
N SER A 146 -1.94 -18.15 6.31
CA SER A 146 -2.54 -16.82 6.24
C SER A 146 -1.55 -15.74 6.66
N ALA A 147 -0.83 -15.94 7.76
CA ALA A 147 0.20 -15.00 8.20
C ALA A 147 1.29 -14.81 7.13
N ARG A 148 1.76 -15.89 6.51
CA ARG A 148 2.77 -15.83 5.43
C ARG A 148 2.29 -14.99 4.25
N LYS A 149 1.06 -15.22 3.80
CA LYS A 149 0.45 -14.48 2.68
C LYS A 149 0.29 -13.00 3.00
N ARG A 150 -0.25 -12.66 4.17
CA ARG A 150 -0.42 -11.27 4.62
C ARG A 150 0.91 -10.52 4.70
N LEU A 151 1.93 -11.15 5.26
CA LEU A 151 3.25 -10.55 5.35
C LEU A 151 3.94 -10.42 3.99
N ALA A 152 3.82 -11.41 3.11
CA ALA A 152 4.37 -11.33 1.76
C ALA A 152 3.72 -10.18 0.96
N PHE A 153 2.39 -10.06 1.05
CA PHE A 153 1.64 -9.01 0.37
C PHE A 153 1.89 -7.62 0.98
N ALA A 154 1.97 -7.52 2.31
CA ALA A 154 2.41 -6.30 2.98
C ALA A 154 3.81 -5.87 2.52
N GLY A 155 4.73 -6.82 2.36
CA GLY A 155 6.06 -6.55 1.79
C GLY A 155 5.99 -5.91 0.42
N LEU A 156 5.14 -6.45 -0.48
CA LEU A 156 4.91 -5.87 -1.81
C LEU A 156 4.32 -4.46 -1.72
N LEU A 157 3.30 -4.23 -0.89
CA LEU A 157 2.69 -2.91 -0.70
C LEU A 157 3.71 -1.88 -0.20
N MET A 158 4.53 -2.24 0.79
CA MET A 158 5.59 -1.37 1.31
C MET A 158 6.66 -1.08 0.24
N GLN A 159 7.04 -2.08 -0.56
CA GLN A 159 7.99 -1.90 -1.66
C GLN A 159 7.45 -0.91 -2.71
N THR A 160 6.18 -1.04 -3.09
CA THR A 160 5.48 -0.13 -4.00
C THR A 160 5.35 1.26 -3.41
N ALA A 161 4.93 1.38 -2.15
CA ALA A 161 4.79 2.67 -1.48
C ALA A 161 6.13 3.40 -1.39
N THR A 162 7.22 2.72 -1.01
CA THR A 162 8.55 3.35 -1.04
C THR A 162 8.92 3.86 -2.43
N ALA A 163 8.67 3.07 -3.49
CA ALA A 163 8.99 3.46 -4.86
C ALA A 163 8.21 4.70 -5.31
N GLU A 164 6.90 4.73 -5.13
CA GLU A 164 6.06 5.86 -5.54
C GLU A 164 6.37 7.11 -4.72
N LEU A 165 6.57 6.98 -3.40
CA LEU A 165 6.91 8.13 -2.55
C LEU A 165 8.30 8.71 -2.85
N MET A 166 9.28 7.88 -3.24
CA MET A 166 10.59 8.35 -3.70
C MET A 166 10.49 9.04 -5.06
N ASN A 167 9.61 8.55 -5.93
CA ASN A 167 9.35 9.16 -7.23
C ASN A 167 8.69 10.54 -7.07
N ASP A 168 7.68 10.65 -6.20
CA ASP A 168 7.01 11.92 -5.87
C ASP A 168 7.98 12.93 -5.25
N ALA A 169 8.99 12.46 -4.52
CA ALA A 169 10.08 13.28 -3.98
C ALA A 169 11.15 13.68 -5.01
N GLY A 170 11.05 13.20 -6.27
CA GLY A 170 11.96 13.57 -7.36
C GLY A 170 13.22 12.70 -7.49
N TYR A 171 13.32 11.59 -6.77
CA TYR A 171 14.49 10.68 -6.80
C TYR A 171 14.28 9.44 -7.69
N GLY A 172 13.15 9.39 -8.40
CA GLY A 172 12.72 8.23 -9.18
C GLY A 172 12.20 7.09 -8.30
N ARG A 173 11.79 6.00 -8.94
CA ARG A 173 11.14 4.83 -8.30
C ARG A 173 12.10 3.89 -7.55
N LYS A 174 13.00 4.46 -6.76
CA LYS A 174 13.95 3.71 -5.94
C LYS A 174 13.23 3.01 -4.80
N THR A 175 13.56 1.74 -4.58
CA THR A 175 12.97 0.97 -3.48
C THR A 175 13.88 -0.16 -3.00
N PHE A 176 13.55 -0.75 -1.87
CA PHE A 176 14.32 -1.84 -1.30
C PHE A 176 14.00 -3.17 -1.99
N ARG A 177 14.97 -4.10 -1.98
CA ARG A 177 14.76 -5.46 -2.50
C ARG A 177 14.09 -6.34 -1.44
N LEU A 178 13.04 -7.07 -1.82
CA LEU A 178 12.43 -8.10 -0.98
C LEU A 178 13.19 -9.44 -1.10
N TYR A 179 13.25 -10.18 0.01
CA TYR A 179 13.65 -11.59 0.00
C TYR A 179 12.63 -12.43 -0.77
N ARG A 180 13.11 -13.26 -1.68
CA ARG A 180 12.29 -14.07 -2.59
C ARG A 180 12.77 -15.52 -2.62
N ASN A 181 11.85 -16.44 -2.84
CA ASN A 181 12.14 -17.87 -3.02
C ASN A 181 12.71 -18.14 -4.43
N GLY A 182 12.99 -19.41 -4.74
CA GLY A 182 13.51 -19.83 -6.05
C GLY A 182 12.55 -19.59 -7.24
N ALA A 183 11.23 -19.51 -6.99
CA ALA A 183 10.23 -19.16 -8.00
C ALA A 183 10.13 -17.65 -8.24
N GLY A 184 10.78 -16.83 -7.39
CA GLY A 184 10.74 -15.38 -7.46
C GLY A 184 9.62 -14.75 -6.66
N ASP A 185 8.83 -15.50 -5.89
CA ASP A 185 7.79 -14.95 -5.01
C ASP A 185 8.40 -14.41 -3.72
N VAL A 186 7.75 -13.39 -3.13
CA VAL A 186 8.15 -12.88 -1.82
C VAL A 186 7.95 -13.96 -0.77
N GLU A 187 9.03 -14.31 -0.08
CA GLU A 187 9.00 -15.39 0.92
C GLU A 187 8.95 -14.82 2.34
N THR A 188 7.89 -15.15 3.05
CA THR A 188 7.82 -14.96 4.50
C THR A 188 8.48 -16.16 5.19
N VAL A 189 9.54 -15.90 5.96
CA VAL A 189 10.23 -16.92 6.74
C VAL A 189 9.51 -17.14 8.07
N VAL A 190 9.18 -18.40 8.37
CA VAL A 190 8.65 -18.78 9.69
C VAL A 190 9.84 -19.05 10.62
N TYR A 191 9.97 -18.25 11.67
CA TYR A 191 10.98 -18.41 12.70
C TYR A 191 10.35 -18.97 13.97
N ARG A 192 10.65 -20.22 14.31
CA ARG A 192 10.24 -20.82 15.59
C ARG A 192 11.18 -20.35 16.70
N SER A 193 10.66 -19.48 17.57
CA SER A 193 11.36 -18.94 18.72
C SER A 193 11.52 -19.99 19.83
N LYS A 194 12.51 -19.78 20.69
CA LYS A 194 12.64 -20.53 21.96
C LYS A 194 11.72 -19.98 23.06
N LEU A 195 11.13 -18.80 22.86
CA LEU A 195 10.19 -18.21 23.82
C LEU A 195 8.88 -18.99 23.81
N LYS A 196 8.38 -19.32 25.00
CA LYS A 196 7.00 -19.76 25.20
C LYS A 196 6.05 -18.57 25.21
N MET A 197 4.77 -18.81 24.93
CA MET A 197 3.72 -17.78 24.98
C MET A 197 3.73 -17.01 26.31
N ALA A 198 3.64 -17.73 27.44
CA ALA A 198 3.56 -17.12 28.76
C ALA A 198 4.81 -16.31 29.15
N ASP A 199 5.99 -16.68 28.65
CA ASP A 199 7.24 -15.96 28.91
C ASP A 199 7.28 -14.67 28.09
N ALA A 200 6.94 -14.75 26.79
CA ALA A 200 6.89 -13.59 25.91
C ALA A 200 5.89 -12.52 26.41
N GLN A 201 4.75 -12.94 26.98
CA GLN A 201 3.72 -12.03 27.48
C GLN A 201 4.14 -11.26 28.74
N LYS A 202 5.14 -11.75 29.49
CA LYS A 202 5.71 -11.06 30.66
C LYS A 202 6.83 -10.08 30.31
N MET A 203 7.32 -10.12 29.09
CA MET A 203 8.44 -9.29 28.65
C MET A 203 7.94 -7.91 28.20
N THR A 204 8.74 -6.88 28.46
CA THR A 204 8.53 -5.56 27.88
C THR A 204 8.77 -5.60 26.37
N GLY A 205 8.20 -4.65 25.62
CA GLY A 205 8.43 -4.53 24.18
C GLY A 205 9.92 -4.46 23.81
N LEU A 206 10.70 -3.66 24.56
CA LEU A 206 12.16 -3.59 24.39
C LEU A 206 12.84 -4.93 24.72
N GLY A 207 12.40 -5.63 25.76
CA GLY A 207 12.92 -6.95 26.11
C GLY A 207 12.68 -7.98 25.00
N LEU A 208 11.48 -7.99 24.42
CA LEU A 208 11.12 -8.83 23.27
C LEU A 208 12.01 -8.50 22.07
N TRP A 209 12.14 -7.21 21.75
CA TRP A 209 12.99 -6.73 20.67
C TRP A 209 14.44 -7.18 20.85
N GLN A 210 15.04 -6.94 22.02
CA GLN A 210 16.43 -7.33 22.31
C GLN A 210 16.65 -8.84 22.21
N LYS A 211 15.71 -9.64 22.73
CA LYS A 211 15.79 -11.10 22.66
C LYS A 211 15.75 -11.60 21.22
N LEU A 212 14.73 -11.19 20.47
CA LEU A 212 14.51 -11.62 19.09
C LEU A 212 15.57 -11.07 18.12
N TYR A 213 16.09 -9.86 18.39
CA TYR A 213 17.23 -9.30 17.69
C TYR A 213 18.46 -10.19 17.81
N ARG A 214 18.85 -10.58 19.04
CA ARG A 214 19.98 -11.49 19.27
C ARG A 214 19.76 -12.86 18.63
N ASP A 215 18.58 -13.44 18.86
CA ASP A 215 18.21 -14.76 18.36
C ASP A 215 18.23 -14.87 16.82
N MET A 216 17.88 -13.78 16.13
CA MET A 216 17.91 -13.70 14.66
C MET A 216 19.26 -13.25 14.08
N GLY A 217 20.30 -13.10 14.92
CA GLY A 217 21.66 -12.78 14.49
C GLY A 217 21.98 -11.28 14.41
N GLY A 218 21.16 -10.42 15.02
CA GLY A 218 21.43 -9.00 15.21
C GLY A 218 21.59 -8.19 13.92
N SER A 219 22.53 -7.25 13.93
CA SER A 219 22.84 -6.41 12.77
C SER A 219 23.46 -7.26 11.67
N ASN A 220 22.92 -7.13 10.46
CA ASN A 220 23.44 -7.80 9.29
C ASN A 220 23.60 -6.80 8.16
N GLY A 221 24.82 -6.67 7.61
CA GLY A 221 25.11 -5.71 6.55
C GLY A 221 24.38 -5.97 5.23
N LYS A 222 23.74 -7.12 5.05
CA LYS A 222 23.03 -7.52 3.82
C LYS A 222 21.52 -7.73 4.01
N ARG A 223 21.03 -7.77 5.26
CA ARG A 223 19.64 -8.12 5.58
C ARG A 223 19.03 -7.19 6.63
N ARG A 224 17.80 -6.75 6.37
CA ARG A 224 16.84 -6.27 7.40
C ARG A 224 15.70 -7.26 7.53
N ASN A 225 15.17 -7.39 8.74
CA ASN A 225 13.97 -8.18 8.99
C ASN A 225 12.82 -7.25 9.40
N ILE A 226 11.65 -7.50 8.83
CA ILE A 226 10.37 -7.06 9.39
C ILE A 226 9.76 -8.32 10.01
N ALA A 227 9.68 -8.37 11.34
CA ALA A 227 9.25 -9.54 12.07
C ALA A 227 7.94 -9.28 12.80
N VAL A 228 6.97 -10.18 12.64
CA VAL A 228 5.66 -10.10 13.31
C VAL A 228 5.52 -11.26 14.29
N MET A 229 5.25 -10.93 15.55
CA MET A 229 5.14 -11.90 16.64
C MET A 229 3.74 -12.51 16.69
N GLN A 230 3.65 -13.81 16.43
CA GLN A 230 2.44 -14.60 16.64
C GLN A 230 1.95 -14.56 18.09
N MET A 231 2.85 -14.34 19.04
CA MET A 231 2.60 -14.36 20.49
C MET A 231 1.63 -13.28 20.98
N THR A 232 1.40 -12.24 20.17
CA THR A 232 0.56 -11.11 20.56
C THR A 232 -0.87 -11.55 20.86
N ARG A 233 -1.38 -11.16 22.02
CA ARG A 233 -2.78 -11.37 22.41
C ARG A 233 -3.29 -10.12 23.10
N TYR A 234 -4.44 -9.63 22.68
CA TYR A 234 -5.16 -8.57 23.34
C TYR A 234 -6.22 -9.14 24.26
N ASP A 235 -6.21 -8.68 25.52
CA ASP A 235 -7.27 -8.95 26.49
C ASP A 235 -8.17 -7.71 26.60
N PRO A 236 -9.43 -7.78 26.14
CA PRO A 236 -10.37 -6.66 26.23
C PRO A 236 -10.84 -6.36 27.67
N ARG A 237 -10.71 -7.30 28.61
CA ARG A 237 -11.08 -7.08 30.01
C ARG A 237 -10.06 -6.21 30.73
N GLU A 238 -8.79 -6.42 30.42
CA GLU A 238 -7.67 -5.67 30.98
C GLU A 238 -7.24 -4.48 30.10
N GLY A 239 -7.80 -4.37 28.90
CA GLY A 239 -7.45 -3.36 27.91
C GLY A 239 -5.99 -3.43 27.46
N THR A 240 -5.37 -4.62 27.55
CA THR A 240 -3.91 -4.78 27.42
C THR A 240 -3.53 -5.68 26.25
N ALA A 241 -2.57 -5.24 25.45
CA ALA A 241 -1.93 -6.04 24.41
C ALA A 241 -0.64 -6.68 24.93
N TYR A 242 -0.70 -7.98 25.19
CA TYR A 242 0.45 -8.77 25.61
C TYR A 242 1.33 -9.16 24.43
N ALA A 243 2.64 -9.29 24.70
CA ALA A 243 3.65 -9.61 23.69
C ALA A 243 3.53 -8.74 22.42
N HIS A 244 3.31 -7.44 22.62
CA HIS A 244 3.11 -6.45 21.57
C HIS A 244 4.17 -5.35 21.68
N THR A 245 4.66 -4.90 20.53
CA THR A 245 5.51 -3.72 20.39
C THR A 245 5.53 -3.29 18.93
N ALA A 246 6.01 -2.08 18.65
CA ALA A 246 6.45 -1.63 17.34
C ALA A 246 7.79 -0.94 17.56
N LEU A 247 8.88 -1.60 17.17
CA LEU A 247 10.25 -1.12 17.42
C LEU A 247 11.17 -1.47 16.25
N GLY A 248 11.83 -0.47 15.71
CA GLY A 248 12.77 -0.53 14.59
C GLY A 248 14.12 0.03 14.98
N ALA A 249 15.16 -0.79 14.87
CA ALA A 249 16.53 -0.33 14.99
C ALA A 249 17.49 -1.34 14.35
N GLY A 250 18.70 -0.89 13.99
CA GLY A 250 19.74 -1.76 13.46
C GLY A 250 19.25 -2.66 12.32
N GLY A 251 19.14 -3.96 12.57
CA GLY A 251 18.73 -4.99 11.61
C GLY A 251 17.27 -5.47 11.68
N LEU A 252 16.45 -4.94 12.61
CA LEU A 252 15.13 -5.50 12.94
C LEU A 252 14.09 -4.41 13.19
N ALA A 253 12.99 -4.51 12.46
CA ALA A 253 11.70 -3.92 12.80
C ALA A 253 10.78 -5.03 13.33
N LEU A 254 10.33 -4.92 14.58
CA LEU A 254 9.54 -5.94 15.29
C LEU A 254 8.15 -5.41 15.62
N PHE A 255 7.13 -6.22 15.32
CA PHE A 255 5.73 -5.87 15.52
C PHE A 255 4.97 -6.99 16.23
N GLY A 256 3.91 -6.63 16.94
CA GLY A 256 2.91 -7.61 17.37
C GLY A 256 1.92 -7.95 16.26
N SER A 257 1.34 -9.16 16.30
CA SER A 257 0.32 -9.62 15.31
C SER A 257 -1.11 -9.12 15.58
N GLY A 258 -1.31 -8.23 16.55
CA GLY A 258 -2.66 -7.85 17.02
C GLY A 258 -3.60 -7.32 15.93
N GLY A 259 -3.08 -6.61 14.92
CA GLY A 259 -3.84 -6.14 13.77
C GLY A 259 -3.72 -6.99 12.51
N LEU A 260 -2.96 -8.10 12.52
CA LEU A 260 -2.65 -8.87 11.31
C LEU A 260 -3.91 -9.41 10.63
N HIS A 261 -4.95 -9.72 11.40
CA HIS A 261 -6.24 -10.20 10.91
C HIS A 261 -6.95 -9.22 9.96
N THR A 262 -6.61 -7.92 9.97
CA THR A 262 -7.21 -6.94 9.06
C THR A 262 -6.47 -6.83 7.71
N TRP A 263 -5.28 -7.42 7.59
CA TRP A 263 -4.41 -7.22 6.43
C TRP A 263 -4.82 -8.10 5.25
N ALA A 264 -4.78 -7.60 4.02
CA ALA A 264 -4.97 -8.46 2.86
C ALA A 264 -3.85 -9.53 2.74
N GLN A 265 -4.25 -10.77 2.43
CA GLN A 265 -3.41 -11.90 2.01
C GLN A 265 -2.96 -11.80 0.55
N GLY A 266 -3.65 -10.97 -0.25
CA GLY A 266 -3.34 -10.83 -1.67
C GLY A 266 -4.15 -9.72 -2.35
N LEU A 267 -3.95 -9.61 -3.66
CA LEU A 267 -4.46 -8.48 -4.43
C LEU A 267 -5.99 -8.43 -4.51
N ASP A 268 -6.64 -9.60 -4.53
CA ASP A 268 -8.08 -9.69 -4.76
C ASP A 268 -8.92 -9.15 -3.60
N GLU A 269 -8.35 -9.06 -2.39
CA GLU A 269 -9.03 -8.49 -1.21
C GLU A 269 -8.51 -7.10 -0.81
N LEU A 270 -7.57 -6.51 -1.57
CA LEU A 270 -6.92 -5.24 -1.23
C LEU A 270 -7.93 -4.12 -0.97
N VAL A 271 -8.84 -3.89 -1.92
CA VAL A 271 -9.85 -2.82 -1.84
C VAL A 271 -10.85 -3.09 -0.73
N GLU A 272 -11.32 -4.34 -0.61
CA GLU A 272 -12.27 -4.74 0.43
C GLU A 272 -11.71 -4.45 1.83
N ARG A 273 -10.47 -4.89 2.10
CA ARG A 273 -9.81 -4.69 3.41
C ARG A 273 -9.54 -3.23 3.73
N PHE A 274 -9.16 -2.41 2.74
CA PHE A 274 -8.97 -0.97 2.91
C PHE A 274 -10.27 -0.15 2.97
N CYS A 275 -11.42 -0.80 2.78
CA CYS A 275 -12.75 -0.20 2.92
C CYS A 275 -13.58 -0.85 4.04
N ASP A 276 -13.01 -1.79 4.81
CA ASP A 276 -13.73 -2.53 5.85
C ASP A 276 -14.06 -1.64 7.06
N GLN A 277 -15.34 -1.28 7.16
CA GLN A 277 -15.90 -0.41 8.19
C GLN A 277 -16.26 -1.13 9.50
N ARG A 278 -16.06 -2.46 9.61
CA ARG A 278 -16.26 -3.17 10.87
C ARG A 278 -15.40 -2.53 11.96
N ARG A 279 -15.92 -2.51 13.19
CA ARG A 279 -15.22 -1.93 14.34
C ARG A 279 -14.46 -2.99 15.10
N VAL A 280 -13.15 -2.80 15.28
CA VAL A 280 -12.29 -3.75 16.02
C VAL A 280 -12.69 -3.87 17.49
N THR A 281 -13.15 -2.75 18.08
CA THR A 281 -13.58 -2.69 19.48
C THR A 281 -14.80 -3.54 19.77
N ASP A 282 -15.70 -3.65 18.80
CA ASP A 282 -16.98 -4.35 18.96
C ASP A 282 -16.77 -5.88 18.99
N LEU A 283 -15.59 -6.34 18.56
CA LEU A 283 -15.15 -7.73 18.59
C LEU A 283 -14.14 -8.00 19.73
N GLY A 284 -13.86 -7.02 20.59
CA GLY A 284 -12.89 -7.15 21.67
C GLY A 284 -11.46 -7.40 21.17
N LEU A 285 -11.11 -6.86 20.00
CA LEU A 285 -9.80 -7.01 19.38
C LEU A 285 -8.91 -5.78 19.57
N PHE A 286 -7.62 -5.95 19.32
CA PHE A 286 -6.62 -4.90 19.45
C PHE A 286 -6.87 -3.76 18.45
N ASP A 287 -6.92 -2.53 18.98
CA ASP A 287 -7.06 -1.31 18.19
C ASP A 287 -5.76 -0.48 18.24
N ASP A 288 -5.05 -0.43 17.10
CA ASP A 288 -3.93 0.48 16.88
C ASP A 288 -4.22 1.41 15.70
N SER A 289 -5.49 1.69 15.45
CA SER A 289 -5.93 2.47 14.28
C SER A 289 -5.82 3.99 14.45
N ALA A 290 -5.07 4.48 15.44
CA ALA A 290 -5.02 5.90 15.80
C ALA A 290 -6.44 6.49 16.05
N TYR A 291 -7.21 5.84 16.94
CA TYR A 291 -8.56 6.23 17.38
C TYR A 291 -9.68 6.14 16.34
N ARG A 292 -9.43 5.61 15.13
CA ARG A 292 -10.44 5.45 14.07
C ARG A 292 -11.34 4.22 14.27
N LYS A 293 -10.85 3.22 15.01
CA LYS A 293 -11.54 2.02 15.50
C LYS A 293 -12.07 1.05 14.45
N THR A 294 -11.74 1.25 13.17
CA THR A 294 -12.20 0.39 12.06
C THR A 294 -11.12 -0.58 11.59
N PHE A 295 -11.54 -1.66 10.93
CA PHE A 295 -10.63 -2.66 10.36
C PHE A 295 -9.70 -2.04 9.30
N TRP A 296 -10.24 -1.24 8.39
CA TRP A 296 -9.42 -0.56 7.38
C TRP A 296 -8.36 0.34 8.00
N ALA A 297 -8.69 1.04 9.10
CA ALA A 297 -7.80 1.97 9.74
C ALA A 297 -6.69 1.24 10.51
N ASN A 298 -7.02 0.12 11.14
CA ASN A 298 -6.04 -0.75 11.79
C ASN A 298 -5.09 -1.38 10.76
N TYR A 299 -5.61 -1.77 9.59
CA TYR A 299 -4.76 -2.24 8.48
C TYR A 299 -3.81 -1.13 8.01
N THR A 300 -4.34 0.08 7.82
CA THR A 300 -3.58 1.25 7.38
C THR A 300 -2.43 1.57 8.35
N THR A 301 -2.73 1.74 9.64
CA THR A 301 -1.69 2.03 10.64
C THR A 301 -0.70 0.87 10.74
N GLY A 302 -1.14 -0.39 10.69
CA GLY A 302 -0.25 -1.53 10.71
C GLY A 302 0.80 -1.52 9.60
N ILE A 303 0.41 -1.28 8.35
CA ILE A 303 1.36 -1.15 7.23
C ILE A 303 2.24 0.10 7.38
N GLY A 304 1.65 1.21 7.80
CA GLY A 304 2.36 2.47 7.99
C GLY A 304 3.46 2.39 9.05
N VAL A 305 3.14 1.85 10.22
CA VAL A 305 4.09 1.60 11.31
C VAL A 305 5.18 0.63 10.87
N CYS A 306 4.85 -0.40 10.06
CA CYS A 306 5.88 -1.25 9.48
C CYS A 306 6.89 -0.48 8.61
N MET A 307 6.43 0.49 7.82
CA MET A 307 7.33 1.34 7.03
C MET A 307 8.14 2.32 7.90
N HIS A 308 7.53 2.89 8.93
CA HIS A 308 8.19 3.79 9.89
C HIS A 308 9.37 3.09 10.57
N GLU A 309 9.12 1.93 11.20
CA GLU A 309 10.16 1.20 11.91
C GLU A 309 11.20 0.61 10.95
N LEU A 310 10.81 0.21 9.73
CA LEU A 310 11.78 -0.15 8.69
C LEU A 310 12.67 1.05 8.33
N GLY A 311 12.12 2.25 8.27
CA GLY A 311 12.85 3.50 8.07
C GLY A 311 13.96 3.70 9.09
N HIS A 312 13.70 3.44 10.37
CA HIS A 312 14.75 3.43 11.41
C HIS A 312 15.85 2.41 11.12
N THR A 313 15.52 1.22 10.59
CA THR A 313 16.56 0.24 10.18
C THR A 313 17.39 0.67 8.97
N PHE A 314 16.89 1.62 8.18
CA PHE A 314 17.61 2.29 7.11
C PHE A 314 18.39 3.52 7.58
N GLY A 315 18.30 3.88 8.87
CA GLY A 315 19.01 4.99 9.48
C GLY A 315 18.26 6.32 9.42
N LEU A 316 16.94 6.29 9.23
CA LEU A 316 16.12 7.50 9.34
C LEU A 316 15.77 7.78 10.80
N ASP A 317 15.80 9.06 11.16
CA ASP A 317 15.23 9.56 12.41
C ASP A 317 13.84 10.16 12.16
N HIS A 318 13.15 10.51 13.24
CA HIS A 318 11.92 11.30 13.18
C HIS A 318 12.17 12.62 12.44
N SER A 319 11.30 12.91 11.48
CA SER A 319 11.53 14.00 10.52
C SER A 319 10.95 15.35 10.95
N GLY A 320 10.05 15.39 11.93
CA GLY A 320 9.25 16.55 12.29
C GLY A 320 8.13 16.91 11.30
N ASP A 321 8.09 16.27 10.12
CA ASP A 321 7.05 16.44 9.12
C ASP A 321 5.83 15.58 9.45
N ARG A 322 4.74 16.19 9.95
CA ARG A 322 3.52 15.47 10.36
C ARG A 322 2.86 14.62 9.28
N GLU A 323 3.07 14.92 8.00
CA GLU A 323 2.54 14.12 6.88
C GLU A 323 3.58 13.11 6.35
N GLY A 324 4.76 13.06 6.97
CA GLY A 324 5.85 12.14 6.66
C GLY A 324 5.65 10.75 7.27
N ILE A 325 6.18 9.72 6.60
CA ILE A 325 6.18 8.33 7.11
C ILE A 325 7.00 8.21 8.42
N MET A 326 8.04 9.03 8.61
CA MET A 326 8.84 9.04 9.85
C MET A 326 8.18 9.84 10.98
N GLU A 327 6.87 10.13 10.87
CA GLU A 327 6.00 10.80 11.84
C GLU A 327 4.58 10.20 11.68
N ARG A 328 3.51 10.94 11.96
CA ARG A 328 2.12 10.43 11.87
C ARG A 328 1.54 10.32 10.45
N GLY A 329 2.29 10.66 9.40
CA GLY A 329 1.82 10.51 8.02
C GLY A 329 1.53 9.06 7.64
N PHE A 330 2.21 8.12 8.29
CA PHE A 330 2.00 6.68 8.06
C PHE A 330 0.56 6.22 8.38
N ASP A 331 -0.17 6.93 9.26
CA ASP A 331 -1.55 6.59 9.60
C ASP A 331 -2.50 6.67 8.41
N ARG A 332 -2.08 7.35 7.34
CA ARG A 332 -2.90 7.63 6.14
C ARG A 332 -2.36 6.94 4.89
N ILE A 333 -1.48 5.94 5.04
CA ILE A 333 -0.82 5.29 3.90
C ILE A 333 -1.80 4.60 2.94
N ASN A 334 -3.01 4.26 3.39
CA ASN A 334 -4.08 3.75 2.53
C ASN A 334 -4.42 4.69 1.38
N ARG A 335 -4.19 6.00 1.55
CA ARG A 335 -4.35 6.98 0.49
C ARG A 335 -3.45 6.71 -0.71
N LEU A 336 -2.36 5.95 -0.58
CA LEU A 336 -1.57 5.48 -1.73
C LEU A 336 -2.24 4.33 -2.47
N PHE A 337 -3.01 3.49 -1.78
CA PHE A 337 -3.53 2.23 -2.30
C PHE A 337 -4.99 2.30 -2.76
N VAL A 338 -5.81 3.15 -2.17
CA VAL A 338 -7.24 3.30 -2.52
C VAL A 338 -7.61 4.77 -2.73
N VAL A 339 -8.72 5.02 -3.43
CA VAL A 339 -9.25 6.37 -3.70
C VAL A 339 -10.24 6.86 -2.63
N SER A 340 -10.72 5.94 -1.80
CA SER A 340 -11.62 6.19 -0.67
C SER A 340 -11.43 5.09 0.37
N ASP A 341 -11.75 5.38 1.63
CA ASP A 341 -11.82 4.38 2.71
C ASP A 341 -13.23 3.76 2.87
N GLY A 342 -14.12 3.94 1.90
CA GLY A 342 -15.51 3.47 1.93
C GLY A 342 -16.51 4.50 2.47
N SER A 343 -16.04 5.57 3.13
CA SER A 343 -16.92 6.62 3.67
C SER A 343 -16.79 7.96 2.94
N ARG A 344 -15.61 8.25 2.38
CA ARG A 344 -15.32 9.54 1.74
C ARG A 344 -14.20 9.39 0.69
N VAL A 345 -14.32 10.14 -0.41
CA VAL A 345 -13.19 10.34 -1.34
C VAL A 345 -12.13 11.18 -0.65
N PHE A 346 -10.86 10.79 -0.76
CA PHE A 346 -9.81 11.61 -0.18
C PHE A 346 -9.72 12.95 -0.91
N ASP A 347 -9.82 14.03 -0.16
CA ASP A 347 -9.60 15.42 -0.59
C ASP A 347 -8.11 15.79 -0.56
N ASN A 348 -7.31 14.99 0.13
CA ASN A 348 -5.87 15.13 0.26
C ASN A 348 -5.22 13.74 0.26
N TYR A 349 -4.23 13.56 -0.60
CA TYR A 349 -3.45 12.32 -0.72
C TYR A 349 -2.06 12.42 -0.04
N SER A 350 -1.82 13.46 0.77
CA SER A 350 -0.53 13.72 1.40
C SER A 350 -0.08 12.56 2.30
N VAL A 351 0.86 11.81 1.77
CA VAL A 351 1.72 10.85 2.46
C VAL A 351 3.05 10.98 1.73
N ARG A 352 4.16 11.12 2.45
CA ARG A 352 5.47 11.30 1.81
C ARG A 352 6.62 10.79 2.67
N TRP A 353 7.77 10.60 2.03
CA TRP A 353 9.03 10.78 2.74
C TRP A 353 9.26 12.29 2.89
N SER A 354 9.63 12.77 4.08
CA SER A 354 10.04 14.18 4.20
C SER A 354 11.22 14.44 3.25
N PRO A 355 11.46 15.68 2.78
CA PRO A 355 12.60 15.98 1.91
C PRO A 355 13.94 15.43 2.44
N GLU A 356 14.17 15.53 3.75
CA GLU A 356 15.36 15.01 4.44
C GLU A 356 15.39 13.49 4.42
N SER A 357 14.26 12.84 4.72
CA SER A 357 14.13 11.38 4.70
C SER A 357 14.37 10.83 3.30
N ALA A 358 13.76 11.45 2.28
CA ALA A 358 13.91 11.07 0.88
C ALA A 358 15.36 11.20 0.41
N LYS A 359 16.03 12.30 0.77
CA LYS A 359 17.46 12.51 0.48
C LYS A 359 18.35 11.44 1.11
N LEU A 360 18.10 11.07 2.38
CA LEU A 360 18.85 9.99 3.04
C LEU A 360 18.58 8.62 2.41
N LEU A 361 17.33 8.36 2.03
CA LEU A 361 16.94 7.14 1.34
C LEU A 361 17.56 7.04 -0.07
N ASP A 362 17.67 8.14 -0.81
CA ASP A 362 18.33 8.20 -2.12
C ASP A 362 19.81 7.79 -2.05
N GLN A 363 20.48 8.20 -0.98
CA GLN A 363 21.88 7.85 -0.67
C GLN A 363 22.01 6.48 0.01
N SER A 364 20.88 5.90 0.43
CA SER A 364 20.85 4.64 1.14
C SER A 364 21.09 3.49 0.20
N SER A 365 22.13 2.74 0.51
CA SER A 365 22.49 1.51 -0.20
C SER A 365 21.55 0.32 0.09
N TRP A 366 20.39 0.58 0.70
CA TRP A 366 19.24 -0.33 0.79
C TRP A 366 18.23 -0.14 -0.34
N LEU A 367 18.19 1.04 -0.96
CA LEU A 367 17.34 1.35 -2.11
C LEU A 367 18.18 1.29 -3.39
N ASN A 368 17.59 0.80 -4.47
CA ASN A 368 18.24 0.69 -5.79
C ASN A 368 17.39 1.37 -6.85
#